data_AF-A0A2V5QPP3-F1
#
_entry.id   AF-A0A2V5QPP3-F1
#
_cell.length_a   1.000
_cell.length_b   1.000
_cell.length_c   1.000
_cell.angle_alpha   90.00
_cell.angle_beta   90.00
_cell.angle_gamma   90.00
#
_symmetry.space_group_name_H-M   'P 1'
#
loop_
_entity.id
_entity.type
_entity.pdbx_description
1 polymer ?
#
loop_
_entity_poly.entity_id
_entity_poly.type
_entity_poly.pdbx_seq_one_letter_code
_entity_poly.pdbx_strand_id
1 'polypeptide(L)'
;MQESAGVSQLVEHLFRHESGKMVATLTGIFGIEHLNLAEDVVQEALARALQTWPYRGIPENPAAWIMRASRNLALDVVRREKVFRAKEPEIARLMERDGSAPEAAIFSEHEIADDRLRMMFVCCHPVIPPEAQVPLALKTLCGFSVTEIS
;
A
#
# COMPACT_ATOMS: atom_id res chain seq x y z
N MET A 1 17.79 8.65 -21.80
CA MET A 1 17.68 9.50 -20.58
C MET A 1 16.31 10.18 -20.45
N GLN A 2 15.66 10.60 -21.56
CA GLN A 2 14.30 11.20 -21.53
C GLN A 2 13.19 10.25 -21.05
N GLU A 3 13.21 8.96 -21.41
CA GLU A 3 12.20 7.98 -20.93
C GLU A 3 12.22 7.77 -19.41
N SER A 4 13.41 7.73 -18.82
CA SER A 4 13.56 7.57 -17.36
C SER A 4 13.05 8.79 -16.58
N ALA A 5 13.20 10.00 -17.13
CA ALA A 5 12.63 11.21 -16.54
C ALA A 5 11.10 11.20 -16.59
N GLY A 6 10.49 10.71 -17.68
CA GLY A 6 9.03 10.55 -17.80
C GLY A 6 8.46 9.53 -16.81
N VAL A 7 9.15 8.39 -16.62
CA VAL A 7 8.77 7.39 -15.60
C VAL A 7 8.82 7.99 -14.20
N SER A 8 9.88 8.72 -13.85
CA SER A 8 9.99 9.32 -12.51
C SER A 8 8.87 10.32 -12.23
N GLN A 9 8.53 11.18 -13.19
CA GLN A 9 7.44 12.15 -13.06
C GLN A 9 6.08 11.45 -12.92
N LEU A 10 5.84 10.39 -13.69
CA LEU A 10 4.60 9.62 -13.59
C LEU A 10 4.48 8.94 -12.22
N VAL A 11 5.54 8.32 -11.72
CA VAL A 11 5.53 7.69 -10.39
C VAL A 11 5.33 8.73 -9.30
N GLU A 12 5.98 9.89 -9.37
CA GLU A 12 5.74 10.99 -8.42
C GLU A 12 4.28 11.45 -8.46
N HIS A 13 3.70 11.60 -9.65
CA HIS A 13 2.29 11.96 -9.80
C HIS A 13 1.38 10.92 -9.13
N LEU A 14 1.61 9.62 -9.38
CA LEU A 14 0.85 8.53 -8.75
C LEU A 14 1.03 8.51 -7.23
N PHE A 15 2.25 8.76 -6.75
CA PHE A 15 2.50 8.87 -5.31
C PHE A 15 1.67 10.00 -4.69
N ARG A 16 1.68 11.20 -5.27
CA ARG A 16 0.97 12.36 -4.71
C ARG A 16 -0.55 12.25 -4.79
N HIS A 17 -1.10 11.57 -5.80
CA HIS A 17 -2.55 11.60 -6.09
C HIS A 17 -3.29 10.29 -5.78
N GLU A 18 -2.59 9.16 -5.80
CA GLU A 18 -3.22 7.84 -5.70
C GLU A 18 -2.76 7.02 -4.49
N SER A 19 -1.56 7.26 -3.94
CA SER A 19 -1.02 6.44 -2.84
C SER A 19 -1.93 6.44 -1.61
N GLY A 20 -2.44 7.60 -1.20
CA GLY A 20 -3.32 7.70 -0.02
C GLY A 20 -4.63 6.93 -0.19
N LYS A 21 -5.20 6.88 -1.40
CA LYS A 21 -6.37 6.05 -1.70
C LYS A 21 -6.01 4.56 -1.60
N MET A 22 -4.88 4.16 -2.17
CA MET A 22 -4.42 2.76 -2.12
C MET A 22 -4.15 2.31 -0.69
N VAL A 23 -3.50 3.14 0.14
CA VAL A 23 -3.26 2.87 1.57
C VAL A 23 -4.58 2.74 2.31
N ALA A 24 -5.53 3.66 2.10
CA ALA A 24 -6.84 3.59 2.74
C ALA A 24 -7.59 2.30 2.37
N THR A 25 -7.63 1.94 1.08
CA THR A 25 -8.27 0.71 0.60
C THR A 25 -7.60 -0.55 1.16
N LEU A 26 -6.26 -0.64 1.12
CA LEU A 26 -5.55 -1.79 1.68
C LEU A 26 -5.77 -1.88 3.20
N THR A 27 -5.80 -0.76 3.91
CA THR A 27 -6.11 -0.74 5.35
C THR A 27 -7.56 -1.18 5.61
N GLY A 28 -8.52 -0.80 4.76
CA GLY A 28 -9.90 -1.28 4.83
C GLY A 28 -10.02 -2.79 4.61
N ILE A 29 -9.22 -3.36 3.71
CA ILE A 29 -9.20 -4.80 3.40
C ILE A 29 -8.52 -5.61 4.51
N PHE A 30 -7.38 -5.14 5.01
CA PHE A 30 -6.53 -5.91 5.91
C PHE A 30 -6.78 -5.61 7.40
N GLY A 31 -7.39 -4.48 7.73
CA GLY A 31 -7.61 -4.04 9.11
C GLY A 31 -6.77 -2.80 9.45
N ILE A 32 -7.29 -1.97 10.36
CA ILE A 32 -6.67 -0.70 10.77
C ILE A 32 -5.31 -0.92 11.43
N GLU A 33 -5.15 -2.04 12.13
CA GLU A 33 -3.90 -2.48 12.75
C GLU A 33 -2.76 -2.71 11.73
N HIS A 34 -3.10 -2.88 10.45
CA HIS A 34 -2.16 -3.09 9.36
C HIS A 34 -1.92 -1.83 8.52
N LEU A 35 -2.21 -0.63 9.04
CA LEU A 35 -1.97 0.64 8.35
C LEU A 35 -0.51 0.80 7.88
N ASN A 36 0.46 0.51 8.75
CA ASN A 36 1.88 0.62 8.38
C ASN A 36 2.25 -0.35 7.26
N LEU A 37 1.73 -1.59 7.32
CA LEU A 37 1.92 -2.56 6.26
C LEU A 37 1.34 -2.04 4.93
N ALA A 38 0.15 -1.45 4.96
CA ALA A 38 -0.48 -0.88 3.77
C ALA A 38 0.36 0.26 3.16
N GLU A 39 0.96 1.12 3.98
CA GLU A 39 1.88 2.17 3.54
C GLU A 39 3.14 1.56 2.89
N ASP A 40 3.79 0.62 3.57
CA ASP A 40 5.03 0.00 3.13
C ASP A 40 4.89 -0.70 1.77
N VAL A 41 3.81 -1.47 1.57
CA VAL A 41 3.62 -2.20 0.32
C VAL A 41 3.30 -1.30 -0.87
N VAL A 42 2.65 -0.16 -0.64
CA VAL A 42 2.39 0.84 -1.68
C VAL A 42 3.69 1.52 -2.09
N GLN A 43 4.52 1.90 -1.11
CA GLN A 43 5.83 2.49 -1.38
C GLN A 43 6.76 1.51 -2.10
N GLU A 44 6.78 0.24 -1.69
CA GLU A 44 7.55 -0.82 -2.36
C GLU A 44 7.07 -1.05 -3.80
N ALA A 45 5.75 -1.03 -4.06
CA ALA A 45 5.22 -1.15 -5.42
C ALA A 45 5.63 0.02 -6.31
N LEU A 46 5.62 1.26 -5.79
CA LEU A 46 6.09 2.45 -6.49
C LEU A 46 7.60 2.38 -6.76
N ALA A 47 8.39 1.88 -5.80
CA ALA A 47 9.82 1.64 -5.98
C ALA A 47 10.10 0.62 -7.10
N ARG A 48 9.32 -0.46 -7.16
CA ARG A 48 9.40 -1.45 -8.25
C ARG A 48 9.03 -0.87 -9.60
N ALA A 49 8.05 0.03 -9.66
CA ALA A 49 7.71 0.74 -10.89
C ALA A 49 8.91 1.56 -11.41
N LEU A 50 9.57 2.33 -10.53
CA LEU A 50 10.78 3.09 -10.88
C LEU A 50 11.91 2.21 -11.39
N GLN A 51 12.05 1.00 -10.86
CA GLN A 51 13.08 0.05 -11.27
C GLN A 51 12.74 -0.67 -12.58
N THR A 52 11.46 -0.96 -12.83
CA THR A 52 11.06 -1.89 -13.91
C THR A 52 10.52 -1.19 -15.16
N TRP A 53 9.76 -0.11 -15.01
CA TRP A 53 9.15 0.60 -16.15
C TRP A 53 10.16 1.22 -17.12
N PRO A 54 11.34 1.72 -16.71
CA PRO A 54 12.32 2.24 -17.67
C PRO A 54 12.82 1.19 -18.67
N TYR A 55 12.72 -0.09 -18.34
CA TYR A 55 13.21 -1.19 -19.18
C TYR A 55 12.08 -1.99 -19.83
N ARG A 56 10.95 -2.16 -19.12
CA ARG A 56 9.80 -2.96 -19.59
C ARG A 56 8.67 -2.13 -20.19
N GLY A 57 8.77 -0.81 -20.13
CA GLY A 57 7.69 0.11 -20.50
C GLY A 57 6.69 0.33 -19.37
N ILE A 58 5.93 1.40 -19.50
CA ILE A 58 4.85 1.77 -18.58
C ILE A 58 3.61 0.93 -18.94
N PRO A 59 2.95 0.26 -17.98
CA PRO A 59 1.70 -0.47 -18.22
C PRO A 59 0.59 0.46 -18.72
N GLU A 60 -0.39 -0.08 -19.48
CA GLU A 60 -1.54 0.70 -19.97
C GLU A 60 -2.33 1.40 -18.86
N ASN A 61 -2.44 0.76 -17.69
CA ASN A 61 -3.01 1.36 -16.48
C ASN A 61 -2.01 1.28 -15.31
N PRO A 62 -1.17 2.33 -15.13
CA PRO A 62 -0.14 2.38 -14.10
C PRO A 62 -0.70 2.30 -12.68
N ALA A 63 -1.80 3.00 -12.39
CA ALA A 63 -2.41 3.02 -11.06
C ALA A 63 -2.93 1.63 -10.67
N ALA A 64 -3.64 0.96 -11.58
CA ALA A 64 -4.12 -0.41 -11.36
C ALA A 64 -2.96 -1.40 -11.17
N TRP A 65 -1.85 -1.21 -11.90
CA TRP A 65 -0.65 -2.03 -11.74
C TRP A 65 -0.05 -1.87 -10.34
N ILE A 66 0.10 -0.64 -9.85
CA ILE A 66 0.61 -0.37 -8.50
C ILE A 66 -0.29 -1.02 -7.46
N MET A 67 -1.61 -0.76 -7.49
CA MET A 67 -2.55 -1.33 -6.52
C MET A 67 -2.47 -2.87 -6.49
N ARG A 68 -2.38 -3.51 -7.65
CA ARG A 68 -2.22 -4.97 -7.77
C ARG A 68 -0.90 -5.45 -7.16
N ALA A 69 0.21 -4.77 -7.45
CA ALA A 69 1.51 -5.09 -6.89
C ALA A 69 1.51 -4.94 -5.36
N SER A 70 0.99 -3.83 -4.84
CA SER A 70 0.83 -3.57 -3.40
C SER A 70 -0.01 -4.64 -2.71
N ARG A 71 -1.15 -5.03 -3.30
CA ARG A 71 -2.01 -6.09 -2.75
C ARG A 71 -1.30 -7.43 -2.70
N ASN A 72 -0.58 -7.79 -3.75
CA ASN A 72 0.20 -9.05 -3.78
C ASN A 72 1.28 -9.04 -2.69
N LEU A 73 1.97 -7.91 -2.52
CA LEU A 73 2.95 -7.71 -1.45
C LEU A 73 2.32 -7.85 -0.06
N ALA A 74 1.19 -7.18 0.19
CA ALA A 74 0.47 -7.29 1.47
C ALA A 74 0.00 -8.73 1.73
N LEU A 75 -0.56 -9.41 0.72
CA LEU A 75 -0.93 -10.81 0.85
C LEU A 75 0.27 -11.69 1.16
N ASP A 76 1.42 -11.45 0.55
CA ASP A 76 2.64 -12.21 0.83
C ASP A 76 3.11 -11.98 2.27
N VAL A 77 3.04 -10.75 2.79
CA VAL A 77 3.38 -10.44 4.19
C VAL A 77 2.39 -11.07 5.15
N VAL A 78 1.07 -10.89 4.96
CA VAL A 78 0.04 -11.47 5.83
C VAL A 78 0.09 -13.00 5.77
N ARG A 79 0.35 -13.59 4.59
CA ARG A 79 0.59 -15.03 4.47
C ARG A 79 1.83 -15.44 5.24
N ARG A 80 2.95 -14.71 5.13
CA ARG A 80 4.16 -14.98 5.92
C ARG A 80 3.90 -14.88 7.41
N GLU A 81 3.14 -13.90 7.88
CA GLU A 81 2.78 -13.75 9.30
C GLU A 81 1.83 -14.85 9.77
N LYS A 82 0.80 -15.17 9.00
CA LYS A 82 -0.13 -16.26 9.30
C LYS A 82 0.58 -17.61 9.27
N VAL A 83 1.48 -17.81 8.31
CA VAL A 83 2.36 -18.98 8.24
C VAL A 83 3.32 -18.96 9.42
N PHE A 84 3.90 -17.82 9.80
CA PHE A 84 4.80 -17.72 10.94
C PHE A 84 4.10 -18.03 12.26
N ARG A 85 2.86 -17.55 12.45
CA ARG A 85 2.03 -17.83 13.64
C ARG A 85 1.46 -19.25 13.64
N ALA A 86 0.95 -19.72 12.51
CA ALA A 86 0.44 -21.09 12.38
C ALA A 86 1.56 -22.13 12.46
N LYS A 87 2.75 -21.76 11.97
CA LYS A 87 3.98 -22.54 12.10
C LYS A 87 4.82 -22.10 13.29
N GLU A 88 4.37 -21.30 14.25
CA GLU A 88 5.17 -21.05 15.47
C GLU A 88 5.54 -22.37 16.19
N PRO A 89 4.63 -23.37 16.28
CA PRO A 89 4.98 -24.71 16.77
C PRO A 89 5.64 -25.64 15.73
N GLU A 90 5.68 -25.27 14.43
CA GLU A 90 6.06 -26.14 13.30
C GLU A 90 7.32 -25.66 12.53
N ILE A 91 7.65 -24.37 12.51
CA ILE A 91 8.95 -23.75 12.18
C ILE A 91 10.02 -24.22 13.18
N ALA A 92 9.61 -24.51 14.42
CA ALA A 92 10.40 -25.25 15.39
C ALA A 92 10.70 -26.70 14.96
N ARG A 93 10.02 -27.24 13.94
CA ARG A 93 10.16 -28.63 13.49
C ARG A 93 10.61 -28.77 12.04
N LEU A 94 10.21 -27.89 11.12
CA LEU A 94 10.20 -28.18 9.69
C LEU A 94 10.39 -26.92 8.82
N MET A 95 11.67 -26.57 8.63
CA MET A 95 12.20 -25.89 7.43
C MET A 95 11.98 -26.73 6.14
N GLU A 96 10.84 -27.41 5.99
CA GLU A 96 10.55 -28.38 4.92
C GLU A 96 9.19 -28.12 4.23
N ARG A 97 9.27 -27.53 3.00
CA ARG A 97 8.43 -27.72 1.78
C ARG A 97 7.07 -26.97 1.55
N ASP A 98 6.92 -26.50 0.27
CA ASP A 98 5.89 -25.70 -0.47
C ASP A 98 4.39 -26.10 -0.35
N GLY A 99 3.32 -25.36 -0.76
CA GLY A 99 3.06 -24.11 -1.52
C GLY A 99 1.57 -24.03 -2.01
N SER A 100 1.12 -22.88 -2.59
CA SER A 100 -0.08 -22.64 -3.50
C SER A 100 -1.33 -21.81 -3.03
N ALA A 101 -1.97 -21.07 -3.98
CA ALA A 101 -3.03 -20.02 -3.90
C ALA A 101 -4.38 -20.42 -4.59
N PRO A 102 -5.50 -19.61 -4.55
CA PRO A 102 -5.83 -18.60 -5.62
C PRO A 102 -6.74 -17.36 -5.26
N GLU A 103 -6.85 -16.42 -6.24
CA GLU A 103 -7.82 -15.34 -6.67
C GLU A 103 -9.06 -14.89 -5.83
N ALA A 104 -9.74 -13.74 -5.99
CA ALA A 104 -9.68 -12.47 -6.75
C ALA A 104 -10.64 -11.43 -6.08
N ALA A 105 -10.46 -10.12 -6.32
CA ALA A 105 -11.55 -9.13 -6.40
C ALA A 105 -11.01 -7.81 -6.98
N ILE A 106 -11.74 -7.27 -7.96
CA ILE A 106 -11.50 -5.99 -8.65
C ILE A 106 -12.37 -4.96 -7.93
N PHE A 107 -11.77 -3.92 -7.35
CA PHE A 107 -12.50 -2.88 -6.63
C PHE A 107 -13.15 -1.90 -7.59
N SER A 108 -14.40 -1.53 -7.32
CA SER A 108 -15.06 -0.43 -8.01
C SER A 108 -14.63 0.91 -7.40
N GLU A 109 -14.69 1.98 -8.19
CA GLU A 109 -14.29 3.33 -7.75
C GLU A 109 -15.11 3.85 -6.56
N HIS A 110 -16.35 3.36 -6.40
CA HIS A 110 -17.22 3.70 -5.26
C HIS A 110 -16.76 3.08 -3.94
N GLU A 111 -16.27 1.84 -3.94
CA GLU A 111 -15.75 1.19 -2.72
C GLU A 111 -14.47 1.89 -2.23
N ILE A 112 -13.61 2.30 -3.16
CA ILE A 112 -12.36 3.02 -2.86
C ILE A 112 -12.64 4.40 -2.24
N ALA A 113 -13.69 5.10 -2.71
CA ALA A 113 -14.06 6.41 -2.17
C ALA A 113 -14.53 6.32 -0.69
N ASP A 114 -15.28 5.27 -0.34
CA ASP A 114 -15.75 5.05 1.03
C ASP A 114 -14.61 4.74 1.99
N ASP A 115 -13.62 3.93 1.57
CA ASP A 115 -12.46 3.61 2.40
C ASP A 115 -11.61 4.83 2.73
N ARG A 116 -11.43 5.76 1.78
CA ARG A 116 -10.72 7.02 2.03
C ARG A 116 -11.46 7.89 3.06
N LEU A 117 -12.79 7.98 2.97
CA LEU A 117 -13.59 8.72 3.94
C LEU A 117 -13.50 8.07 5.33
N ARG A 118 -13.58 6.73 5.39
CA ARG A 118 -13.42 5.97 6.63
C ARG A 118 -12.06 6.26 7.28
N MET A 119 -10.98 6.29 6.50
CA MET A 119 -9.65 6.62 7.01
C MET A 119 -9.56 8.06 7.53
N MET A 120 -10.27 9.01 6.91
CA MET A 120 -10.35 10.39 7.42
C MET A 120 -10.97 10.44 8.83
N PHE A 121 -11.99 9.64 9.10
CA PHE A 121 -12.55 9.51 10.45
C PHE A 121 -11.58 8.85 11.44
N VAL A 122 -10.78 7.87 11.01
CA VAL A 122 -9.73 7.27 11.84
C VAL A 122 -8.70 8.31 12.26
N CYS A 123 -8.24 9.16 11.33
CA CYS A 123 -7.29 10.23 11.63
C CYS A 123 -7.84 11.25 12.66
N CYS A 124 -9.15 11.45 12.70
CA CYS A 124 -9.83 12.37 13.63
C CYS A 124 -10.29 11.70 14.95
N HIS A 125 -9.88 10.46 15.21
CA HIS A 125 -10.33 9.73 16.41
C HIS A 125 -9.79 10.38 17.69
N PRO A 126 -10.61 10.55 18.76
CA PRO A 126 -10.20 11.26 19.99
C PRO A 126 -9.08 10.60 20.79
N VAL A 127 -8.72 9.35 20.47
CA VAL A 127 -7.54 8.67 21.03
C VAL A 127 -6.22 9.25 20.50
N ILE A 128 -6.27 9.93 19.36
CA ILE A 128 -5.12 10.60 18.73
C ILE A 128 -5.11 12.07 19.22
N PRO A 129 -3.98 12.58 19.74
CA PRO A 129 -3.88 13.98 20.17
C PRO A 129 -4.26 14.95 19.04
N PRO A 130 -5.02 16.04 19.32
CA PRO A 130 -5.51 16.96 18.28
C PRO A 130 -4.42 17.50 17.35
N GLU A 131 -3.24 17.79 17.91
CA GLU A 131 -2.07 18.29 17.18
C GLU A 131 -1.52 17.28 16.16
N ALA A 132 -1.77 15.97 16.36
CA ALA A 132 -1.31 14.90 15.49
C ALA A 132 -2.34 14.49 14.41
N GLN A 133 -3.61 14.86 14.56
CA GLN A 133 -4.69 14.42 13.66
C GLN A 133 -4.52 14.97 12.24
N VAL A 134 -4.24 16.27 12.11
CA VAL A 134 -4.04 16.93 10.80
C VAL A 134 -2.74 16.46 10.13
N PRO A 135 -1.57 16.44 10.81
CA PRO A 135 -0.35 15.86 10.25
C PRO A 135 -0.52 14.42 9.78
N LEU A 136 -1.23 13.58 10.55
CA LEU A 136 -1.48 12.19 10.18
C LEU A 136 -2.33 12.09 8.91
N ALA A 137 -3.38 12.89 8.77
CA ALA A 137 -4.19 12.91 7.57
C ALA A 137 -3.37 13.40 6.35
N LEU A 138 -2.57 14.46 6.49
CA LEU A 138 -1.74 14.98 5.40
C LEU A 138 -0.68 13.98 4.93
N LYS A 139 0.00 13.32 5.85
CA LYS A 139 0.98 12.27 5.52
C LYS A 139 0.31 11.09 4.84
N THR A 140 -0.72 10.53 5.47
CA THR A 140 -1.29 9.23 5.08
C THR A 140 -2.24 9.32 3.89
N LEU A 141 -3.07 10.36 3.82
CA LEU A 141 -4.11 10.50 2.78
C LEU A 141 -3.68 11.38 1.61
N CYS A 142 -2.79 12.34 1.87
CA CYS A 142 -2.40 13.34 0.87
C CYS A 142 -0.96 13.14 0.38
N GLY A 143 -0.21 12.17 0.91
CA GLY A 143 1.15 11.85 0.47
C GLY A 143 2.18 12.94 0.77
N PHE A 144 1.94 13.80 1.76
CA PHE A 144 2.89 14.83 2.17
C PHE A 144 4.03 14.20 2.98
N SER A 145 5.26 14.64 2.69
CA SER A 145 6.44 14.29 3.47
C SER A 145 6.46 15.03 4.81
N VAL A 146 7.21 14.51 5.78
CA VAL A 146 7.39 15.16 7.09
C VAL A 146 7.95 16.58 6.94
N THR A 147 8.84 16.79 5.98
CA THR A 147 9.42 18.10 5.65
C THR A 147 8.41 19.08 5.04
N GLU A 148 7.37 18.59 4.35
CA GLU A 148 6.30 19.46 3.82
C GLU A 148 5.22 19.79 4.88
N ILE A 149 5.19 19.05 5.99
CA ILE A 149 4.20 19.20 7.08
C ILE A 149 4.74 20.07 8.24
N SER A 150 6.06 20.11 8.42
CA SER A 150 6.73 20.77 9.56
C SER A 150 6.88 22.28 9.39
#